data_AF-A0A6G2QUW4-F1
#
_entry.id   AF-A0A6G2QUW4-F1
#
_cell.length_a   1.000
_cell.length_b   1.000
_cell.length_c   1.000
_cell.angle_alpha   90.00
_cell.angle_beta   90.00
_cell.angle_gamma   90.00
#
_symmetry.space_group_name_H-M   'P 1'
#
loop_
_entity.id
_entity.type
_entity.pdbx_description
1 polymer ?
#
loop_
_entity_poly.entity_id
_entity_poly.type
_entity_poly.pdbx_seq_one_letter_code
_entity_poly.pdbx_strand_id
1 'polypeptide(L)'
;RDPWQLHEVAAHHLEQQGALESDRLLTDDQGTAWGRGLDGAGRPSGTFDPSVVTLLGHAPDGTLVPVGTEPAPWAADPYRPAPFVYVADGDADGLRVPGPVPAREFGELVLRDPQLLDMDGYAEVVAVVPHARPSGTRPAEGSIPGEGARNSARNWWSTDSATTLHHDPATGTYTVALLPGPDGRPAAPGTWGRTTPAEGDPAGTGTVTNGTAPGTAVAEPNTAAPALSSTGTRAHGTDGTIPGAEPSGEAGGAADLAAAWDAHASALTGLREAAAEAATTERISGDATA
;
A
#
# COMPACT_ATOMS: atom_id res chain seq x y z
N ARG A 1 13.47 -16.80 9.36
CA ARG A 1 12.42 -15.79 9.11
C ARG A 1 11.89 -15.39 10.48
N ASP A 2 11.85 -14.09 10.76
CA ASP A 2 11.59 -13.54 12.09
C ASP A 2 10.07 -13.38 12.31
N PRO A 3 9.46 -13.94 13.37
CA PRO A 3 8.01 -13.90 13.62
C PRO A 3 7.44 -12.51 13.99
N TRP A 4 8.20 -11.42 13.83
CA TRP A 4 7.87 -10.07 14.35
C TRP A 4 7.30 -9.08 13.33
N GLN A 5 7.10 -9.45 12.06
CA GLN A 5 6.49 -8.56 11.07
C GLN A 5 5.02 -8.92 10.84
N LEU A 6 4.15 -8.53 11.79
CA LEU A 6 2.71 -8.81 11.77
C LEU A 6 2.02 -8.47 10.44
N HIS A 7 2.51 -7.45 9.73
CA HIS A 7 1.99 -7.02 8.43
C HIS A 7 2.32 -8.02 7.30
N GLU A 8 3.46 -8.72 7.34
CA GLU A 8 3.78 -9.79 6.37
C GLU A 8 2.81 -10.98 6.53
N VAL A 9 2.51 -11.34 7.79
CA VAL A 9 1.58 -12.44 8.11
C VAL A 9 0.16 -12.05 7.71
N ALA A 10 -0.26 -10.81 8.00
CA ALA A 10 -1.58 -10.31 7.65
C ALA A 10 -1.75 -10.22 6.12
N ALA A 11 -0.75 -9.72 5.39
CA ALA A 11 -0.77 -9.69 3.93
C ALA A 11 -0.84 -11.10 3.32
N HIS A 12 -0.13 -12.07 3.90
CA HIS A 12 -0.26 -13.47 3.49
C HIS A 12 -1.66 -14.04 3.77
N HIS A 13 -2.33 -13.59 4.84
CA HIS A 13 -3.72 -13.95 5.07
C HIS A 13 -4.66 -13.36 4.01
N LEU A 14 -4.46 -12.10 3.60
CA LEU A 14 -5.20 -11.49 2.49
C LEU A 14 -4.97 -12.23 1.17
N GLU A 15 -3.74 -12.64 0.92
CA GLU A 15 -3.39 -13.48 -0.23
C GLU A 15 -4.17 -14.80 -0.20
N GLN A 16 -4.20 -15.51 0.95
CA GLN A 16 -5.00 -16.73 1.13
C GLN A 16 -6.51 -16.49 0.98
N GLN A 17 -7.00 -15.28 1.26
CA GLN A 17 -8.38 -14.87 1.02
C GLN A 17 -8.65 -14.48 -0.44
N GLY A 18 -7.64 -14.57 -1.31
CA GLY A 18 -7.77 -14.37 -2.74
C GLY A 18 -7.60 -12.93 -3.20
N ALA A 19 -6.95 -12.06 -2.41
CA ALA A 19 -6.74 -10.66 -2.81
C ALA A 19 -5.88 -10.52 -4.09
N LEU A 20 -5.04 -11.52 -4.40
CA LEU A 20 -4.20 -11.56 -5.61
C LEU A 20 -4.71 -12.52 -6.70
N GLU A 21 -5.87 -13.15 -6.52
CA GLU A 21 -6.44 -14.09 -7.48
C GLU A 21 -6.80 -13.42 -8.81
N SER A 22 -6.92 -14.22 -9.87
CA SER A 22 -7.17 -13.73 -11.23
C SER A 22 -8.54 -13.07 -11.38
N ASP A 23 -9.52 -13.44 -10.55
CA ASP A 23 -10.87 -12.83 -10.54
C ASP A 23 -10.87 -11.37 -10.05
N ARG A 24 -9.78 -10.94 -9.39
CA ARG A 24 -9.55 -9.54 -8.99
C ARG A 24 -8.93 -8.71 -10.09
N LEU A 25 -8.50 -9.31 -11.20
CA LEU A 25 -7.90 -8.57 -12.31
C LEU A 25 -8.95 -7.80 -13.10
N LEU A 26 -8.61 -6.56 -13.40
CA LEU A 26 -9.32 -5.73 -14.35
C LEU A 26 -8.69 -5.97 -15.72
N THR A 27 -9.48 -6.49 -16.64
CA THR A 27 -8.98 -7.00 -17.93
C THR A 27 -9.68 -6.34 -19.10
N ASP A 28 -8.96 -6.21 -20.21
CA ASP A 28 -9.56 -5.87 -21.50
C ASP A 28 -10.28 -7.08 -22.12
N ASP A 29 -10.90 -6.88 -23.28
CA ASP A 29 -11.62 -7.93 -24.00
C ASP A 29 -10.71 -9.07 -24.52
N GLN A 30 -9.39 -8.88 -24.50
CA GLN A 30 -8.39 -9.91 -24.84
C GLN A 30 -7.87 -10.64 -23.60
N GLY A 31 -8.34 -10.27 -22.41
CA GLY A 31 -7.88 -10.83 -21.14
C GLY A 31 -6.57 -10.21 -20.63
N THR A 32 -6.08 -9.14 -21.25
CA THR A 32 -4.88 -8.44 -20.77
C THR A 32 -5.24 -7.65 -19.52
N ALA A 33 -4.53 -7.90 -18.42
CA ALA A 33 -4.74 -7.17 -17.18
C ALA A 33 -4.17 -5.74 -17.29
N TRP A 34 -4.97 -4.75 -16.92
CA TRP A 34 -4.57 -3.35 -16.79
C TRP A 34 -4.70 -2.84 -15.35
N GLY A 35 -5.28 -3.64 -14.45
CA GLY A 35 -5.39 -3.28 -13.05
C GLY A 35 -5.89 -4.42 -12.17
N ARG A 36 -6.16 -4.10 -10.91
CA ARG A 36 -6.71 -5.00 -9.90
C ARG A 36 -7.74 -4.28 -9.02
N GLY A 37 -8.91 -4.90 -8.87
CA GLY A 37 -9.99 -4.44 -7.99
C GLY A 37 -10.03 -5.21 -6.67
N LEU A 38 -9.78 -4.52 -5.57
CA LEU A 38 -9.80 -5.07 -4.21
C LEU A 38 -11.09 -4.74 -3.43
N ASP A 39 -11.95 -3.88 -3.98
CA ASP A 39 -13.24 -3.48 -3.41
C ASP A 39 -14.34 -4.56 -3.49
N GLY A 40 -14.09 -5.67 -4.17
CA GLY A 40 -15.07 -6.74 -4.35
C GLY A 40 -16.18 -6.43 -5.34
N ALA A 41 -16.11 -5.30 -6.05
CA ALA A 41 -17.05 -4.98 -7.10
C ALA A 41 -16.73 -5.77 -8.38
N GLY A 42 -17.66 -6.61 -8.80
CA GLY A 42 -17.60 -7.30 -10.09
C GLY A 42 -17.72 -6.28 -11.23
N ARG A 43 -16.74 -6.30 -12.15
CA ARG A 43 -16.69 -5.41 -13.31
C ARG A 43 -16.64 -6.24 -14.59
N PRO A 44 -17.37 -5.87 -15.66
CA PRO A 44 -17.16 -6.48 -16.95
C PRO A 44 -15.75 -6.18 -17.47
N SER A 45 -15.27 -7.01 -18.40
CA SER A 45 -14.07 -6.68 -19.18
C SER A 45 -14.29 -5.38 -19.96
N GLY A 46 -13.22 -4.63 -20.13
CA GLY A 46 -13.24 -3.37 -20.85
C GLY A 46 -11.84 -2.76 -21.00
N THR A 47 -11.67 -1.94 -22.02
CA THR A 47 -10.38 -1.32 -22.33
C THR A 47 -10.14 -0.14 -21.39
N PHE A 48 -8.96 -0.07 -20.76
CA PHE A 48 -8.59 1.12 -19.99
C PHE A 48 -7.97 2.18 -20.90
N ASP A 49 -8.50 3.39 -20.85
CA ASP A 49 -7.88 4.57 -21.46
C ASP A 49 -7.00 5.28 -20.41
N PRO A 50 -5.67 5.15 -20.48
CA PRO A 50 -4.77 5.78 -19.54
C PRO A 50 -4.52 7.26 -19.85
N SER A 51 -5.03 7.82 -20.94
CA SER A 51 -4.67 9.16 -21.40
C SER A 51 -5.46 10.29 -20.74
N VAL A 52 -6.59 9.97 -20.11
CA VAL A 52 -7.51 10.94 -19.53
C VAL A 52 -8.00 10.53 -18.15
N VAL A 53 -8.38 11.55 -17.37
CA VAL A 53 -9.17 11.41 -16.15
C VAL A 53 -10.54 12.02 -16.39
N THR A 54 -11.59 11.27 -16.09
CA THR A 54 -12.97 11.72 -16.19
C THR A 54 -13.36 12.57 -14.98
N LEU A 55 -13.94 13.73 -15.21
CA LEU A 55 -14.50 14.57 -14.16
C LEU A 55 -15.99 14.27 -14.03
N LEU A 56 -16.42 13.81 -12.86
CA LEU A 56 -17.82 13.53 -12.58
C LEU A 56 -18.49 14.72 -11.87
N GLY A 57 -19.79 14.88 -12.13
CA GLY A 57 -20.66 15.81 -11.45
C GLY A 57 -22.04 15.21 -11.22
N HIS A 58 -22.89 15.89 -10.48
CA HIS A 58 -24.28 15.48 -10.30
C HIS A 58 -25.17 16.06 -11.39
N ALA A 59 -25.93 15.19 -12.06
CA ALA A 59 -27.06 15.59 -12.87
C ALA A 59 -28.20 16.15 -11.98
N PRO A 60 -29.21 16.83 -12.56
CA PRO A 60 -30.34 17.38 -11.78
C PRO A 60 -31.12 16.36 -10.95
N ASP A 61 -31.05 15.07 -11.32
CA ASP A 61 -31.67 13.95 -10.59
C ASP A 61 -30.76 13.36 -9.49
N GLY A 62 -29.57 13.92 -9.29
CA GLY A 62 -28.58 13.50 -8.30
C GLY A 62 -27.64 12.38 -8.78
N THR A 63 -27.84 11.83 -9.97
CA THR A 63 -26.95 10.77 -10.51
C THR A 63 -25.58 11.31 -10.88
N LEU A 64 -24.55 10.48 -10.79
CA LEU A 64 -23.20 10.84 -11.22
C LEU A 64 -23.09 10.71 -12.74
N VAL A 65 -22.69 11.79 -13.40
CA VAL A 65 -22.48 11.84 -14.85
C VAL A 65 -21.14 12.49 -15.19
N PRO A 66 -20.49 12.09 -16.29
CA PRO A 66 -19.34 12.82 -16.82
C PRO A 66 -19.71 14.25 -17.17
N VAL A 67 -18.92 15.21 -16.69
CA VAL A 67 -19.07 16.65 -16.99
C VAL A 67 -17.86 17.23 -17.71
N GLY A 68 -16.78 16.46 -17.83
CA GLY A 68 -15.58 16.84 -18.55
C GLY A 68 -14.47 15.80 -18.39
N THR A 69 -13.31 16.10 -18.97
CA THR A 69 -12.10 15.30 -18.83
C THR A 69 -10.89 16.22 -18.62
N GLU A 70 -9.84 15.69 -18.02
CA GLU A 70 -8.51 16.29 -18.01
C GLU A 70 -7.46 15.30 -18.53
N PRO A 71 -6.33 15.78 -19.09
CA PRO A 71 -5.22 14.90 -19.44
C PRO A 71 -4.67 14.20 -18.20
N ALA A 72 -4.43 12.90 -18.30
CA ALA A 72 -3.83 12.14 -17.22
C ALA A 72 -2.33 12.48 -17.07
N PRO A 73 -1.84 12.80 -15.87
CA PRO A 73 -0.46 13.25 -15.69
C PRO A 73 0.58 12.13 -15.90
N TRP A 74 0.20 10.87 -15.68
CA TRP A 74 1.04 9.71 -15.98
C TRP A 74 1.21 9.47 -17.49
N ALA A 75 0.32 10.02 -18.32
CA ALA A 75 0.41 9.93 -19.78
C ALA A 75 1.22 11.08 -20.41
N ALA A 76 1.85 11.94 -19.61
CA ALA A 76 2.62 13.08 -20.11
C ALA A 76 3.87 12.67 -20.91
N ASP A 77 4.47 11.52 -20.59
CA ASP A 77 5.59 10.94 -21.34
C ASP A 77 5.08 9.81 -22.25
N PRO A 78 5.04 9.99 -23.58
CA PRO A 78 4.50 9.00 -24.50
C PRO A 78 5.37 7.74 -24.63
N TYR A 79 6.59 7.73 -24.06
CA TYR A 79 7.47 6.58 -24.05
C TYR A 79 7.33 5.72 -22.79
N ARG A 80 6.49 6.13 -21.82
CA ARG A 80 6.19 5.33 -20.64
C ARG A 80 5.15 4.25 -20.98
N PRO A 81 5.31 3.03 -20.42
CA PRO A 81 4.24 2.03 -20.46
C PRO A 81 2.95 2.56 -19.80
N ALA A 82 1.81 2.02 -20.21
CA ALA A 82 0.54 2.27 -19.53
C ALA A 82 0.65 1.86 -18.04
N PRO A 83 0.02 2.61 -17.12
CA PRO A 83 0.11 2.31 -15.70
C PRO A 83 -0.73 1.08 -15.34
N PHE A 84 -0.41 0.47 -14.21
CA PHE A 84 -1.28 -0.50 -13.54
C PHE A 84 -2.21 0.21 -12.56
N VAL A 85 -3.48 -0.16 -12.53
CA VAL A 85 -4.48 0.50 -11.67
C VAL A 85 -4.85 -0.37 -10.48
N TYR A 86 -4.71 0.13 -9.25
CA TYR A 86 -5.36 -0.47 -8.08
C TYR A 86 -6.64 0.28 -7.76
N VAL A 87 -7.74 -0.47 -7.61
CA VAL A 87 -9.04 0.07 -7.22
C VAL A 87 -9.43 -0.55 -5.89
N ALA A 88 -9.71 0.29 -4.90
CA ALA A 88 -10.16 -0.17 -3.59
C ALA A 88 -10.96 0.92 -2.88
N ASP A 89 -11.80 0.49 -1.95
CA ASP A 89 -12.35 1.39 -0.93
C ASP A 89 -11.28 1.67 0.14
N GLY A 90 -11.36 2.83 0.79
CA GLY A 90 -10.40 3.22 1.83
C GLY A 90 -10.04 4.70 1.74
N ASP A 91 -8.86 5.02 2.26
CA ASP A 91 -8.22 6.33 2.20
C ASP A 91 -6.70 6.20 2.25
N ALA A 92 -5.99 7.33 2.45
CA ALA A 92 -4.55 7.35 2.56
C ALA A 92 -3.99 6.42 3.66
N ASP A 93 -4.74 6.12 4.73
CA ASP A 93 -4.26 5.35 5.88
C ASP A 93 -4.47 3.83 5.73
N GLY A 94 -5.36 3.41 4.84
CA GLY A 94 -5.65 1.99 4.63
C GLY A 94 -6.80 1.73 3.66
N LEU A 95 -6.93 0.46 3.29
CA LEU A 95 -7.98 -0.05 2.41
C LEU A 95 -9.08 -0.77 3.19
N ARG A 96 -10.18 -1.08 2.49
CA ARG A 96 -11.24 -1.97 2.95
C ARG A 96 -11.35 -3.16 1.99
N VAL A 97 -10.90 -4.32 2.45
CA VAL A 97 -10.90 -5.58 1.69
C VAL A 97 -11.43 -6.69 2.59
N PRO A 98 -12.72 -7.02 2.43
CA PRO A 98 -13.77 -7.25 3.46
C PRO A 98 -13.64 -6.68 4.89
N GLY A 99 -12.46 -6.30 5.34
CA GLY A 99 -12.17 -5.64 6.61
C GLY A 99 -11.10 -4.55 6.41
N PRO A 100 -10.72 -3.85 7.49
CA PRO A 100 -9.69 -2.82 7.41
C PRO A 100 -8.33 -3.45 7.10
N VAL A 101 -7.64 -2.91 6.10
CA VAL A 101 -6.27 -3.29 5.70
C VAL A 101 -5.37 -2.06 5.84
N PRO A 102 -4.48 -2.01 6.83
CA PRO A 102 -3.53 -0.91 6.98
C PRO A 102 -2.61 -0.75 5.77
N ALA A 103 -2.16 0.47 5.49
CA ALA A 103 -1.33 0.75 4.31
C ALA A 103 -0.06 -0.12 4.21
N ARG A 104 0.59 -0.45 5.34
CA ARG A 104 1.76 -1.35 5.37
C ARG A 104 1.45 -2.77 4.92
N GLU A 105 0.29 -3.29 5.33
CA GLU A 105 -0.17 -4.61 4.92
C GLU A 105 -0.51 -4.63 3.42
N PHE A 106 -1.12 -3.55 2.91
CA PHE A 106 -1.29 -3.37 1.48
C PHE A 106 0.04 -3.32 0.72
N GLY A 107 1.04 -2.60 1.23
CA GLY A 107 2.38 -2.56 0.63
C GLY A 107 3.00 -3.96 0.48
N GLU A 108 2.87 -4.81 1.51
CA GLU A 108 3.30 -6.21 1.45
C GLU A 108 2.51 -7.02 0.40
N LEU A 109 1.20 -6.77 0.25
CA LEU A 109 0.41 -7.41 -0.80
C LEU A 109 0.92 -7.01 -2.20
N VAL A 110 1.18 -5.72 -2.40
CA VAL A 110 1.74 -5.17 -3.64
C VAL A 110 3.10 -5.78 -3.98
N LEU A 111 3.98 -5.97 -2.99
CA LEU A 111 5.28 -6.61 -3.16
C LEU A 111 5.17 -8.02 -3.78
N ARG A 112 4.06 -8.71 -3.54
CA ARG A 112 3.81 -10.09 -3.97
C ARG A 112 2.89 -10.19 -5.18
N ASP A 113 2.41 -9.07 -5.74
CA ASP A 113 1.45 -9.11 -6.85
C ASP A 113 2.12 -9.63 -8.13
N PRO A 114 1.75 -10.84 -8.62
CA PRO A 114 2.42 -11.44 -9.76
C PRO A 114 2.22 -10.63 -11.05
N GLN A 115 1.09 -9.93 -11.22
CA GLN A 115 0.87 -9.11 -12.40
C GLN A 115 1.80 -7.89 -12.40
N LEU A 116 1.92 -7.21 -11.27
CA LEU A 116 2.78 -6.04 -11.16
C LEU A 116 4.27 -6.40 -11.29
N LEU A 117 4.66 -7.59 -10.85
CA LEU A 117 6.02 -8.12 -10.99
C LEU A 117 6.39 -8.50 -12.43
N ASP A 118 5.42 -8.90 -13.25
CA ASP A 118 5.65 -9.26 -14.67
C ASP A 118 5.67 -8.02 -15.60
N MET A 119 5.11 -6.90 -15.15
CA MET A 119 5.10 -5.65 -15.92
C MET A 119 6.49 -5.00 -16.05
N ASP A 120 6.68 -4.26 -17.14
CA ASP A 120 7.85 -3.41 -17.37
C ASP A 120 8.13 -2.52 -16.15
N GLY A 121 9.36 -2.48 -15.65
CA GLY A 121 9.75 -1.76 -14.42
C GLY A 121 9.51 -0.24 -14.44
N TYR A 122 9.33 0.36 -15.62
CA TYR A 122 8.98 1.77 -15.78
C TYR A 122 7.47 2.03 -15.79
N ALA A 123 6.63 0.99 -15.81
CA ALA A 123 5.20 1.14 -15.62
C ALA A 123 4.93 1.72 -14.22
N GLU A 124 4.18 2.81 -14.19
CA GLU A 124 3.76 3.47 -12.96
C GLU A 124 2.46 2.84 -12.46
N VAL A 125 2.03 3.22 -11.26
CA VAL A 125 0.81 2.71 -10.65
C VAL A 125 -0.14 3.87 -10.36
N VAL A 126 -1.44 3.67 -10.54
CA VAL A 126 -2.48 4.63 -10.16
C VAL A 126 -3.31 4.04 -9.03
N ALA A 127 -3.39 4.75 -7.90
CA ALA A 127 -4.27 4.42 -6.79
C ALA A 127 -5.64 5.08 -6.99
N VAL A 128 -6.62 4.28 -7.41
CA VAL A 128 -8.05 4.65 -7.44
C VAL A 128 -8.65 4.25 -6.09
N VAL A 129 -8.23 5.00 -5.07
CA VAL A 129 -8.72 4.92 -3.70
C VAL A 129 -9.17 6.34 -3.32
N PRO A 130 -10.35 6.53 -2.71
CA PRO A 130 -10.80 7.85 -2.31
C PRO A 130 -9.78 8.51 -1.39
N HIS A 131 -9.36 9.75 -1.65
CA HIS A 131 -8.43 10.49 -0.77
C HIS A 131 -7.12 9.73 -0.46
N ALA A 132 -6.61 8.97 -1.44
CA ALA A 132 -5.41 8.13 -1.28
C ALA A 132 -4.15 8.94 -0.92
N ARG A 133 -4.09 10.21 -1.34
CA ARG A 133 -2.94 11.08 -1.05
C ARG A 133 -3.11 11.73 0.32
N PRO A 134 -2.11 11.65 1.21
CA PRO A 134 -2.09 12.42 2.45
C PRO A 134 -2.26 13.92 2.19
N SER A 135 -3.10 14.58 2.98
CA SER A 135 -3.36 16.01 2.84
C SER A 135 -2.33 16.88 3.59
N GLY A 136 -2.16 18.12 3.11
CA GLY A 136 -1.28 19.09 3.74
C GLY A 136 0.20 18.71 3.66
N THR A 137 0.91 18.82 4.79
CA THR A 137 2.35 18.55 4.89
C THR A 137 2.67 17.13 5.39
N ARG A 138 1.68 16.24 5.48
CA ARG A 138 1.90 14.88 5.96
C ARG A 138 2.76 14.12 4.95
N PRO A 139 3.84 13.43 5.39
CA PRO A 139 4.68 12.64 4.49
C PRO A 139 3.90 11.46 3.88
N ALA A 140 4.39 10.95 2.75
CA ALA A 140 3.82 9.77 2.10
C ALA A 140 4.15 8.47 2.83
N GLU A 141 5.20 8.42 3.64
CA GLU A 141 5.53 7.28 4.50
C GLU A 141 4.30 6.79 5.30
N GLY A 142 4.04 5.49 5.27
CA GLY A 142 2.91 4.89 5.98
C GLY A 142 1.54 5.15 5.36
N SER A 143 1.46 5.79 4.19
CA SER A 143 0.23 5.93 3.42
C SER A 143 0.16 4.93 2.26
N ILE A 144 -1.03 4.71 1.69
CA ILE A 144 -1.24 3.84 0.52
C ILE A 144 -0.24 4.10 -0.62
N PRO A 145 -0.09 5.32 -1.16
CA PRO A 145 0.86 5.56 -2.24
C PRO A 145 2.33 5.44 -1.78
N GLY A 146 2.64 5.71 -0.51
CA GLY A 146 4.00 5.55 0.01
C GLY A 146 4.41 4.09 0.18
N GLU A 147 3.59 3.29 0.86
CA GLU A 147 3.82 1.86 1.06
C GLU A 147 3.76 1.11 -0.28
N GLY A 148 2.85 1.49 -1.18
CA GLY A 148 2.80 0.96 -2.54
C GLY A 148 4.07 1.26 -3.33
N ALA A 149 4.53 2.52 -3.35
CA ALA A 149 5.73 2.93 -4.10
C ALA A 149 7.00 2.25 -3.58
N ARG A 150 7.16 2.20 -2.25
CA ARG A 150 8.29 1.54 -1.60
C ARG A 150 8.37 0.05 -1.92
N ASN A 151 7.25 -0.66 -1.82
CA ASN A 151 7.22 -2.12 -1.98
C ASN A 151 7.23 -2.57 -3.44
N SER A 152 6.70 -1.78 -4.37
CA SER A 152 6.75 -2.09 -5.81
C SER A 152 8.01 -1.56 -6.51
N ALA A 153 8.79 -0.68 -5.87
CA ALA A 153 9.85 0.11 -6.48
C ALA A 153 9.39 0.92 -7.71
N ARG A 154 8.10 1.29 -7.75
CA ARG A 154 7.46 2.07 -8.83
C ARG A 154 6.96 3.40 -8.31
N ASN A 155 6.72 4.36 -9.21
CA ASN A 155 6.04 5.59 -8.82
C ASN A 155 4.53 5.38 -8.79
N TRP A 156 3.88 6.03 -7.84
CA TRP A 156 2.44 5.95 -7.62
C TRP A 156 1.78 7.30 -7.82
N TRP A 157 0.70 7.32 -8.60
CA TRP A 157 -0.17 8.47 -8.76
C TRP A 157 -1.37 8.35 -7.84
N SER A 158 -1.64 9.42 -7.10
CA SER A 158 -2.76 9.52 -6.17
C SER A 158 -3.25 10.96 -6.09
N THR A 159 -4.45 11.18 -5.57
CA THR A 159 -5.02 12.51 -5.33
C THR A 159 -5.61 12.58 -3.92
N ASP A 160 -5.74 13.80 -3.40
CA ASP A 160 -6.45 14.08 -2.16
C ASP A 160 -7.97 14.17 -2.37
N SER A 161 -8.43 14.05 -3.61
CA SER A 161 -9.84 14.02 -3.99
C SER A 161 -10.41 12.61 -3.94
N ALA A 162 -11.73 12.48 -3.86
CA ALA A 162 -12.40 11.19 -3.96
C ALA A 162 -12.32 10.66 -5.40
N THR A 163 -11.96 9.39 -5.58
CA THR A 163 -11.76 8.77 -6.89
C THR A 163 -12.61 7.53 -7.07
N THR A 164 -12.87 7.18 -8.32
CA THR A 164 -13.50 5.92 -8.71
C THR A 164 -13.08 5.53 -10.13
N LEU A 165 -13.56 4.39 -10.62
CA LEU A 165 -13.52 4.07 -12.04
C LEU A 165 -14.84 4.45 -12.71
N HIS A 166 -14.75 5.19 -13.81
CA HIS A 166 -15.87 5.39 -14.71
C HIS A 166 -15.81 4.37 -15.85
N HIS A 167 -16.96 3.76 -16.15
CA HIS A 167 -17.13 2.85 -17.29
C HIS A 167 -18.14 3.44 -18.27
N ASP A 168 -17.72 3.66 -19.51
CA ASP A 168 -18.62 4.02 -20.59
C ASP A 168 -19.19 2.76 -21.24
N PRO A 169 -20.49 2.43 -21.04
CA PRO A 169 -21.08 1.22 -21.59
C PRO A 169 -21.22 1.24 -23.11
N ALA A 170 -21.15 2.42 -23.76
CA ALA A 170 -21.26 2.51 -25.22
C ALA A 170 -19.98 2.05 -25.92
N THR A 171 -18.83 2.27 -25.28
CA THR A 171 -17.50 1.94 -25.83
C THR A 171 -16.81 0.79 -25.11
N GLY A 172 -17.29 0.40 -23.92
CA GLY A 172 -16.60 -0.57 -23.06
C GLY A 172 -15.30 -0.02 -22.45
N THR A 173 -15.18 1.31 -22.36
CA THR A 173 -13.94 1.96 -21.94
C THR A 173 -13.98 2.34 -20.46
N TYR A 174 -12.91 2.02 -19.75
CA TYR A 174 -12.65 2.47 -18.39
C TYR A 174 -11.75 3.69 -18.37
N THR A 175 -12.07 4.64 -17.50
CA THR A 175 -11.20 5.77 -17.15
C THR A 175 -11.14 5.92 -15.64
N VAL A 176 -10.02 6.43 -15.15
CA VAL A 176 -9.96 6.93 -13.76
C VAL A 176 -10.84 8.17 -13.68
N ALA A 177 -11.61 8.31 -12.60
CA ALA A 177 -12.54 9.40 -12.43
C ALA A 177 -12.38 10.11 -11.09
N LEU A 178 -12.53 11.44 -11.10
CA LEU A 178 -12.68 12.26 -9.90
C LEU A 178 -14.16 12.46 -9.60
N LEU A 179 -14.55 12.14 -8.36
CA LEU A 179 -15.89 12.41 -7.86
C LEU A 179 -16.05 13.90 -7.52
N PRO A 180 -17.26 14.47 -7.63
CA PRO A 180 -17.52 15.84 -7.19
C PRO A 180 -17.21 15.99 -5.70
N GLY A 181 -16.78 17.20 -5.32
CA GLY A 181 -16.51 17.55 -3.93
C GLY A 181 -17.76 17.53 -3.05
N PRO A 182 -17.61 17.63 -1.72
CA PRO A 182 -18.74 17.63 -0.78
C PRO A 182 -19.70 18.82 -0.97
N ASP A 183 -19.25 19.89 -1.63
CA ASP A 183 -20.07 21.04 -2.03
C ASP A 183 -20.83 20.81 -3.36
N GLY A 184 -20.73 19.61 -3.93
CA GLY A 184 -21.34 19.22 -5.20
C GLY A 184 -20.65 19.80 -6.42
N ARG A 185 -19.54 20.54 -6.26
CA ARG A 185 -18.80 21.08 -7.41
C ARG A 185 -17.95 19.98 -8.05
N PRO A 186 -17.76 20.01 -9.38
CA PRO A 186 -16.80 19.14 -10.04
C PRO A 186 -15.43 19.26 -9.38
N ALA A 187 -14.70 18.15 -9.31
CA ALA A 187 -13.33 18.15 -8.79
C ALA A 187 -12.45 19.15 -9.57
N ALA A 188 -11.53 19.80 -8.86
CA ALA A 188 -10.56 20.67 -9.48
C ALA A 188 -9.57 19.83 -10.32
N PRO A 189 -9.20 20.29 -11.53
CA PRO A 189 -8.19 19.61 -12.32
C PRO A 189 -6.79 19.74 -11.69
N GLY A 190 -5.89 18.83 -12.05
CA GLY A 190 -4.47 18.88 -11.66
C GLY A 190 -4.19 18.58 -10.18
N THR A 191 -5.06 17.80 -9.53
CA THR A 191 -4.93 17.42 -8.10
C THR A 191 -4.03 16.20 -7.86
N TRP A 192 -3.67 15.51 -8.93
CA TRP A 192 -2.84 14.32 -8.89
C TRP A 192 -1.39 14.62 -8.49
N GLY A 193 -0.87 13.82 -7.58
CA GLY A 193 0.52 13.81 -7.15
C GLY A 193 1.20 12.49 -7.44
N ARG A 194 2.49 12.57 -7.72
CA ARG A 194 3.37 11.42 -7.88
C ARG A 194 4.12 11.19 -6.57
N THR A 195 4.08 9.96 -6.07
CA THR A 195 4.86 9.47 -4.95
C THR A 195 5.93 8.53 -5.48
N THR A 196 7.18 8.83 -5.17
CA THR A 196 8.35 8.03 -5.54
C THR A 196 8.68 7.00 -4.45
N PRO A 197 9.43 5.92 -4.77
CA PRO A 197 9.84 4.95 -3.75
C PRO A 197 10.58 5.58 -2.56
N ALA A 198 11.43 6.58 -2.81
CA ALA A 198 12.19 7.28 -1.77
C ALA A 198 11.32 8.11 -0.81
N GLU A 199 10.14 8.57 -1.25
CA GLU A 199 9.19 9.29 -0.38
C GLU A 199 8.36 8.34 0.48
N GLY A 200 8.27 7.06 0.10
CA GLY A 200 7.65 6.01 0.90
C GLY A 200 8.59 5.40 1.94
N ASP A 201 9.90 5.57 1.79
CA ASP A 201 10.88 5.14 2.77
C ASP A 201 10.84 6.00 4.04
N PRO A 202 11.06 5.40 5.23
CA PRO A 202 11.19 6.16 6.45
C PRO A 202 12.34 7.15 6.32
N ALA A 203 12.09 8.41 6.71
CA ALA A 203 13.13 9.42 6.76
C ALA A 203 14.23 8.93 7.71
N GLY A 204 15.33 8.43 7.13
CA GLY A 204 16.44 7.92 7.91
C GLY A 204 16.91 9.01 8.88
N THR A 205 17.06 8.66 10.15
CA THR A 205 17.90 9.42 11.10
C THR A 205 19.37 9.24 10.71
N GLY A 206 19.71 9.63 9.48
CA GLY A 206 21.04 9.60 8.92
C GLY A 206 21.69 10.94 9.16
N THR A 207 22.31 11.13 10.32
CA THR A 207 23.41 12.08 10.43
C THR A 207 24.53 11.53 9.53
N VAL A 208 24.58 12.02 8.29
CA VAL A 208 25.74 11.85 7.43
C VAL A 208 26.88 12.60 8.12
N THR A 209 27.67 11.92 8.95
CA THR A 209 29.00 12.40 9.27
C THR A 209 29.76 12.33 7.95
N ASN A 210 30.06 13.50 7.37
CA ASN A 210 30.95 13.63 6.23
C ASN A 210 32.31 13.00 6.60
N GLY A 211 32.44 11.69 6.36
CA GLY A 211 33.70 11.00 6.27
C GLY A 211 34.37 11.43 4.98
N THR A 212 34.98 12.60 4.97
CA THR A 212 35.93 12.99 3.94
C THR A 212 37.10 12.01 4.02
N ALA A 213 37.11 11.00 3.15
CA ALA A 213 38.31 10.26 2.83
C ALA A 213 39.20 11.18 1.96
N PRO A 214 40.39 11.62 2.41
CA PRO A 214 41.27 12.41 1.58
C PRO A 214 41.98 11.48 0.59
N GLY A 215 41.70 11.68 -0.69
CA GLY A 215 42.46 11.11 -1.79
C GLY A 215 43.90 11.63 -1.78
N THR A 216 44.83 10.72 -2.07
CA THR A 216 46.27 10.92 -2.14
C THR A 216 46.63 11.87 -3.29
N ALA A 217 47.30 12.99 -2.99
CA ALA A 217 48.07 13.75 -3.98
C ALA A 217 49.33 14.34 -3.30
N VAL A 218 50.46 14.09 -3.96
CA VAL A 218 51.84 14.32 -3.52
C VAL A 218 52.24 15.80 -3.65
N ALA A 219 52.86 16.38 -2.60
CA ALA A 219 54.05 17.26 -2.66
C ALA A 219 54.41 17.83 -1.25
N GLU A 220 55.54 17.39 -0.69
CA GLU A 220 56.32 18.10 0.35
C GLU A 220 57.05 19.32 -0.26
N PRO A 221 57.70 20.27 0.48
CA PRO A 221 58.28 20.14 1.83
C PRO A 221 58.24 21.40 2.76
N ASN A 222 58.77 21.20 3.98
CA ASN A 222 59.55 22.12 4.83
C ASN A 222 58.98 22.52 6.22
N THR A 223 59.62 21.94 7.25
CA THR A 223 60.27 22.62 8.41
C THR A 223 59.32 23.17 9.50
N ALA A 224 59.32 22.79 10.79
CA ALA A 224 60.32 22.16 11.66
C ALA A 224 59.65 21.40 12.86
N ALA A 225 60.35 20.37 13.35
CA ALA A 225 60.21 19.69 14.66
C ALA A 225 60.76 20.59 15.83
N PRO A 226 60.81 20.23 17.15
CA PRO A 226 60.69 18.90 17.83
C PRO A 226 59.73 18.91 19.07
N ALA A 227 59.44 17.87 19.87
CA ALA A 227 60.31 16.85 20.48
C ALA A 227 59.56 15.61 21.05
N LEU A 228 60.19 14.43 20.86
CA LEU A 228 60.52 13.32 21.79
C LEU A 228 59.60 13.09 23.02
N SER A 229 58.95 11.94 23.17
CA SER A 229 59.39 10.74 23.95
C SER A 229 58.09 10.06 24.42
N SER A 230 57.88 8.76 24.68
CA SER A 230 58.73 7.59 24.95
C SER A 230 57.81 6.39 25.24
N THR A 231 58.27 5.15 24.95
CA THR A 231 58.00 3.85 25.64
C THR A 231 56.56 3.48 26.04
N GLY A 232 55.97 2.40 25.50
CA GLY A 232 56.10 1.02 26.02
C GLY A 232 55.11 0.77 27.18
N THR A 233 54.13 -0.14 27.09
CA THR A 233 54.26 -1.54 27.58
C THR A 233 52.89 -2.26 27.46
N ARG A 234 52.94 -3.58 27.27
CA ARG A 234 51.84 -4.56 27.15
C ARG A 234 51.78 -5.44 28.42
N ALA A 235 50.57 -5.77 28.91
CA ALA A 235 50.22 -6.91 29.80
C ALA A 235 48.67 -7.01 29.80
N HIS A 236 47.92 -8.10 29.57
CA HIS A 236 47.90 -9.56 29.82
C HIS A 236 47.24 -10.02 31.14
N GLY A 237 46.20 -10.89 30.99
CA GLY A 237 45.59 -11.79 31.99
C GLY A 237 44.20 -11.36 32.52
N THR A 238 43.17 -12.19 32.72
CA THR A 238 42.92 -13.65 32.58
C THR A 238 41.42 -13.94 32.83
N ASP A 239 40.87 -14.90 32.08
CA ASP A 239 39.98 -16.02 32.44
C ASP A 239 38.65 -15.85 33.23
N GLY A 240 37.60 -16.56 32.76
CA GLY A 240 36.25 -16.59 33.36
C GLY A 240 35.28 -17.56 32.68
N THR A 241 35.37 -18.84 33.06
CA THR A 241 34.52 -20.03 32.84
C THR A 241 33.00 -19.80 32.69
N ILE A 242 32.36 -20.45 31.70
CA ILE A 242 30.91 -20.73 31.63
C ILE A 242 30.65 -22.21 31.94
N PRO A 243 29.83 -22.57 32.94
CA PRO A 243 29.31 -23.93 33.09
C PRO A 243 27.93 -24.09 32.43
N GLY A 244 27.71 -25.26 31.82
CA GLY A 244 26.45 -25.64 31.19
C GLY A 244 25.38 -26.16 32.15
N ALA A 245 24.13 -26.11 31.70
CA ALA A 245 23.00 -26.90 32.17
C ALA A 245 22.04 -27.19 30.99
N GLU A 246 21.55 -28.42 30.96
CA GLU A 246 20.77 -29.12 29.93
C GLU A 246 19.26 -28.75 29.89
N PRO A 247 18.47 -29.24 28.91
CA PRO A 247 17.25 -28.61 28.40
C PRO A 247 15.98 -29.03 29.15
N SER A 248 14.96 -28.18 29.16
CA SER A 248 13.63 -28.52 29.68
C SER A 248 12.51 -27.80 28.92
N GLY A 249 11.90 -28.53 27.98
CA GLY A 249 10.43 -28.56 27.81
C GLY A 249 9.71 -27.41 27.11
N GLU A 250 10.03 -27.09 25.85
CA GLU A 250 9.13 -26.34 24.96
C GLU A 250 8.31 -27.31 24.10
N ALA A 251 7.13 -27.69 24.57
CA ALA A 251 6.10 -28.35 23.75
C ALA A 251 4.69 -27.73 23.94
N GLY A 252 4.55 -26.68 24.75
CA GLY A 252 3.24 -26.05 25.04
C GLY A 252 2.85 -24.90 24.09
N GLY A 253 3.80 -24.10 23.61
CA GLY A 253 3.50 -22.81 22.95
C GLY A 253 2.76 -22.91 21.60
N ALA A 254 3.00 -23.96 20.81
CA ALA A 254 2.33 -24.13 19.52
C ALA A 254 0.88 -24.65 19.68
N ALA A 255 0.63 -25.50 20.67
CA ALA A 255 -0.71 -25.97 20.99
C ALA A 255 -1.55 -24.87 21.64
N ASP A 256 -0.93 -24.03 22.48
CA ASP A 256 -1.60 -22.89 23.11
C ASP A 256 -1.96 -21.79 22.10
N LEU A 257 -1.15 -21.57 21.07
CA LEU A 257 -1.47 -20.63 20.00
C LEU A 257 -2.61 -21.15 19.10
N ALA A 258 -2.59 -22.43 18.74
CA ALA A 258 -3.69 -23.04 17.98
C ALA A 258 -5.01 -23.00 18.77
N ALA A 259 -4.98 -23.28 20.06
CA ALA A 259 -6.15 -23.18 20.93
C ALA A 259 -6.65 -21.74 21.07
N ALA A 260 -5.76 -20.74 21.12
CA ALA A 260 -6.13 -19.34 21.12
C ALA A 260 -6.80 -18.90 19.80
N TRP A 261 -6.34 -19.44 18.66
CA TRP A 261 -6.94 -19.20 17.35
C TRP A 261 -8.31 -19.86 17.20
N ASP A 262 -8.49 -21.10 17.67
CA ASP A 262 -9.78 -21.80 17.66
C ASP A 262 -10.80 -21.10 18.57
N ALA A 263 -10.35 -20.57 19.72
CA ALA A 263 -11.19 -19.77 20.62
C ALA A 263 -11.64 -18.45 19.96
N HIS A 264 -10.75 -17.78 19.22
CA HIS A 264 -11.08 -16.55 18.51
C HIS A 264 -12.04 -16.78 17.33
N ALA A 265 -11.83 -17.84 16.54
CA ALA A 265 -12.72 -18.23 15.46
C ALA A 265 -14.12 -18.62 15.96
N SER A 266 -14.19 -19.32 17.10
CA SER A 266 -15.45 -19.66 17.76
C SER A 266 -16.17 -18.41 18.28
N ALA A 267 -15.44 -17.45 18.84
CA ALA A 267 -16.01 -16.18 19.30
C ALA A 267 -16.59 -15.35 18.14
N LEU A 268 -15.90 -15.27 17.00
CA LEU A 268 -16.39 -14.59 15.79
C LEU A 268 -17.63 -15.26 15.19
N THR A 269 -17.72 -16.58 15.27
CA THR A 269 -18.90 -17.34 14.83
C THR A 269 -20.09 -17.07 15.74
N GLY A 270 -19.90 -17.11 17.06
CA GLY A 270 -20.96 -16.77 18.03
C GLY A 270 -21.45 -15.32 17.89
N LEU A 271 -20.57 -14.38 17.54
CA LEU A 271 -20.94 -12.98 17.32
C LEU A 271 -21.77 -12.78 16.05
N ARG A 272 -21.51 -13.56 15.00
CA ARG A 272 -22.33 -13.59 13.77
C ARG A 272 -23.69 -14.24 14.00
N GLU A 273 -23.74 -15.32 14.78
CA GLU A 273 -25.01 -15.98 15.14
C GLU A 273 -25.88 -15.07 16.02
N ALA A 274 -25.28 -14.40 17.01
CA ALA A 274 -25.99 -13.42 17.84
C ALA A 274 -26.49 -12.22 17.02
N ALA A 275 -25.71 -11.75 16.03
CA ALA A 275 -26.15 -10.70 15.11
C ALA A 275 -27.29 -11.16 14.19
N ALA A 276 -27.28 -12.41 13.73
CA ALA A 276 -28.35 -13.00 12.92
C ALA A 276 -29.64 -13.22 13.74
N GLU A 277 -29.52 -13.61 15.01
CA GLU A 277 -30.65 -13.78 15.93
C GLU A 277 -31.28 -12.43 16.31
N ALA A 278 -30.45 -11.40 16.55
CA ALA A 278 -30.92 -10.03 16.76
C ALA A 278 -31.67 -9.48 15.53
N ALA A 279 -31.13 -9.68 14.33
CA ALA A 279 -31.79 -9.27 13.08
C ALA A 279 -33.11 -10.02 12.82
N THR A 280 -33.25 -11.25 13.32
CA THR A 280 -34.49 -12.04 13.17
C THR A 280 -35.55 -11.62 14.18
N THR A 281 -35.14 -11.25 15.40
CA THR A 281 -36.04 -10.76 16.47
C THR A 281 -36.60 -9.38 16.13
N GLU A 282 -35.78 -8.50 15.54
CA GLU A 282 -36.22 -7.18 15.07
C GLU A 282 -37.25 -7.28 13.93
N ARG A 283 -37.10 -8.30 13.05
CA ARG A 283 -38.05 -8.58 11.96
C ARG A 283 -39.39 -9.12 12.44
N ILE A 284 -39.41 -9.92 13.51
CA ILE A 284 -40.64 -10.46 14.11
C ILE A 284 -41.37 -9.39 14.94
N SER A 285 -40.65 -8.47 15.58
CA SER A 285 -41.26 -7.37 16.34
C SER A 285 -41.85 -6.26 15.45
N GLY A 286 -41.35 -6.10 14.22
CA GLY A 286 -41.85 -5.09 13.27
C GLY A 286 -43.17 -5.46 12.58
N ASP A 287 -43.54 -6.74 12.55
CA ASP A 287 -44.74 -7.25 11.85
C ASP A 287 -45.97 -7.37 12.78
N ALA A 288 -45.84 -7.03 14.06
CA ALA A 288 -46.93 -7.06 15.05
C ALA A 288 -47.64 -5.70 15.24
N THR A 289 -47.26 -4.65 14.50
CA THR A 289 -47.85 -3.30 14.58
C THR A 289 -48.21 -2.72 13.21
N ALA A 290 -48.86 -3.52 12.36
CA ALA A 290 -49.56 -3.04 11.16
C ALA A 290 -51.05 -3.35 11.24
#